data_AF-A0AAV6ANN9-F1
#
_entry.id   AF-A0AAV6ANN9-F1
#
_cell.length_a   1.000
_cell.length_b   1.000
_cell.length_c   1.000
_cell.angle_alpha   90.00
_cell.angle_beta   90.00
_cell.angle_gamma   90.00
#
_symmetry.space_group_name_H-M   'P 1'
#
loop_
_entity.id
_entity.type
_entity.pdbx_description
1 polymer ?
#
loop_
_entity_poly.entity_id
_entity_poly.type
_entity_poly.pdbx_seq_one_letter_code
_entity_poly.pdbx_strand_id
1 'polypeptide(L)'
;MAWEQVSGSTRLLSHAVGVALRRAVVSLETGPFSRWRWPGPTPERLVIAPQDIRTADPTLAADIYGGIFTFAGQVVETGGRSPFEVPPPSPGWARQLHGFGWLRHLRAADGALNRQNARALVADWIAQEAKAPALAFEPEVLARRVLAWITQSPLILEDADRAFYRRFLRSLVRQVRRLRIRFLDAPDGYPQLLSSIAVAEAALSMDGQSRLVRQASHRLDLELERQVLPDGGHISRNPGVILELLTELLPLKQAYAARGLSPSAALLGAVDRMMPMLRFFRHSDGAFGQFNGM
;
A
#
# COMPACT_ATOMS: atom_id res chain seq x y z
N MET A 1 17.89 40.82 -20.84
CA MET A 1 16.80 39.82 -20.77
C MET A 1 17.21 38.47 -21.39
N ALA A 2 18.35 37.87 -21.00
CA ALA A 2 18.79 36.58 -21.57
C ALA A 2 19.38 35.59 -20.54
N TRP A 3 19.46 35.96 -19.26
CA TRP A 3 20.11 35.15 -18.22
C TRP A 3 19.14 34.29 -17.39
N GLU A 4 17.84 34.57 -17.40
CA GLU A 4 16.84 33.78 -16.65
C GLU A 4 16.38 32.51 -17.38
N GLN A 5 16.38 32.49 -18.72
CA GLN A 5 15.94 31.33 -19.52
C GLN A 5 16.90 30.14 -19.47
N VAL A 6 18.20 30.37 -19.25
CA VAL A 6 19.23 29.30 -19.22
C VAL A 6 19.13 28.44 -17.95
N SER A 7 18.62 29.00 -16.84
CA SER A 7 18.46 28.30 -15.56
C SER A 7 17.29 27.29 -15.55
N GLY A 8 16.23 27.56 -16.33
CA GLY A 8 15.07 26.67 -16.44
C GLY A 8 15.36 25.42 -17.27
N SER A 9 16.06 25.60 -18.40
CA SER A 9 16.42 24.49 -19.30
C SER A 9 17.38 23.48 -18.65
N THR A 10 18.35 23.97 -17.87
CA THR A 10 19.30 23.12 -17.13
C THR A 10 18.63 22.32 -15.99
N ARG A 11 17.64 22.90 -15.31
CA ARG A 11 16.82 22.18 -14.31
C ARG A 11 15.91 21.12 -14.94
N LEU A 12 15.31 21.42 -16.09
CA LEU A 12 14.47 20.46 -16.82
C LEU A 12 15.28 19.32 -17.41
N LEU A 13 16.46 19.61 -17.97
CA LEU A 13 17.38 18.59 -18.50
C LEU A 13 17.94 17.69 -17.40
N SER A 14 18.35 18.26 -16.26
CA SER A 14 18.79 17.45 -15.11
C SER A 14 17.66 16.60 -14.52
N HIS A 15 16.43 17.11 -14.47
CA HIS A 15 15.27 16.34 -14.06
C HIS A 15 14.94 15.22 -15.06
N ALA A 16 15.00 15.50 -16.37
CA ALA A 16 14.73 14.52 -17.43
C ALA A 16 15.80 13.42 -17.47
N VAL A 17 17.08 13.77 -17.33
CA VAL A 17 18.21 12.83 -17.21
C VAL A 17 18.07 11.98 -15.94
N GLY A 18 17.69 12.59 -14.82
CA GLY A 18 17.40 11.86 -13.58
C GLY A 18 16.23 10.89 -13.72
N VAL A 19 15.16 11.25 -14.45
CA VAL A 19 14.02 10.35 -14.72
C VAL A 19 14.43 9.23 -15.69
N ALA A 20 15.25 9.52 -16.70
CA ALA A 20 15.75 8.52 -17.65
C ALA A 20 16.69 7.50 -17.00
N LEU A 21 17.63 7.96 -16.16
CA LEU A 21 18.49 7.09 -15.36
C LEU A 21 17.68 6.23 -14.39
N ARG A 22 16.65 6.80 -13.75
CA ARG A 22 15.70 6.04 -12.92
C ARG A 22 14.99 4.94 -13.72
N ARG A 23 14.48 5.24 -14.93
CA ARG A 23 13.87 4.25 -15.83
C ARG A 23 14.84 3.17 -16.31
N ALA A 24 16.11 3.50 -16.57
CA ALA A 24 17.13 2.51 -16.93
C ALA A 24 17.44 1.56 -15.77
N VAL A 25 17.51 2.10 -14.54
CA VAL A 25 17.62 1.29 -13.32
C VAL A 25 16.37 0.41 -13.14
N VAL A 26 15.16 0.88 -13.53
CA VAL A 26 13.95 0.05 -13.51
C VAL A 26 14.06 -1.20 -14.37
N SER A 27 14.51 -1.04 -15.62
CA SER A 27 14.61 -2.13 -16.60
C SER A 27 15.59 -3.21 -16.13
N LEU A 28 16.67 -2.80 -15.45
CA LEU A 28 17.67 -3.71 -14.89
C LEU A 28 17.17 -4.45 -13.62
N GLU A 29 16.19 -3.90 -12.90
CA GLU A 29 15.61 -4.47 -11.67
C GLU A 29 14.50 -5.50 -11.90
N THR A 30 13.90 -5.54 -13.09
CA THR A 30 13.09 -6.69 -13.55
C THR A 30 13.95 -7.86 -14.05
N GLY A 31 15.26 -7.66 -14.16
CA GLY A 31 16.22 -8.67 -14.57
C GLY A 31 16.64 -9.66 -13.48
N PRO A 32 17.39 -10.71 -13.86
CA PRO A 32 17.80 -11.81 -12.98
C PRO A 32 18.72 -11.38 -11.80
N PHE A 33 19.28 -10.16 -11.84
CA PHE A 33 20.23 -9.65 -10.84
C PHE A 33 19.60 -8.86 -9.69
N SER A 34 18.28 -8.65 -9.68
CA SER A 34 17.58 -7.94 -8.59
C SER A 34 17.76 -8.58 -7.21
N ARG A 35 18.08 -9.87 -7.16
CA ARG A 35 18.40 -10.63 -5.93
C ARG A 35 19.71 -10.21 -5.27
N TRP A 36 20.64 -9.61 -6.00
CA TRP A 36 21.99 -9.29 -5.50
C TRP A 36 22.10 -7.94 -4.78
N ARG A 37 21.18 -6.99 -5.03
CA ARG A 37 21.27 -5.66 -4.39
C ARG A 37 20.76 -5.62 -2.95
N TRP A 38 19.96 -6.60 -2.51
CA TRP A 38 19.47 -6.70 -1.14
C TRP A 38 19.40 -8.18 -0.71
N PRO A 39 20.52 -8.79 -0.31
CA PRO A 39 20.52 -10.13 0.26
C PRO A 39 19.81 -10.09 1.62
N GLY A 40 18.92 -11.04 1.83
CA GLY A 40 18.22 -11.23 3.08
C GLY A 40 17.32 -12.47 2.99
N PRO A 41 17.22 -13.28 4.04
CA PRO A 41 16.34 -14.44 4.04
C PRO A 41 14.88 -13.97 3.86
N THR A 42 14.06 -14.82 3.24
CA THR A 42 12.60 -14.68 3.34
C THR A 42 12.26 -15.05 4.78
N PRO A 43 11.46 -14.25 5.51
CA PRO A 43 11.04 -14.60 6.86
C PRO A 43 10.27 -15.92 6.82
N GLU A 44 10.31 -16.66 7.92
CA GLU A 44 9.66 -17.96 8.00
C GLU A 44 8.14 -17.85 8.16
N ARG A 45 7.66 -16.76 8.79
CA ARG A 45 6.26 -16.53 9.10
C ARG A 45 5.91 -15.05 9.27
N LEU A 46 4.62 -14.76 9.17
CA LEU A 46 4.02 -13.55 9.74
C LEU A 46 3.73 -13.79 11.23
N VAL A 47 4.13 -12.83 12.07
CA VAL A 47 3.99 -12.90 13.53
C VAL A 47 2.78 -12.16 14.05
N ILE A 48 2.33 -11.13 13.31
CA ILE A 48 1.13 -10.36 13.61
C ILE A 48 0.42 -9.99 12.30
N ALA A 49 -0.87 -9.74 12.39
CA ALA A 49 -1.67 -9.06 11.39
C ALA A 49 -2.36 -7.88 12.09
N PRO A 50 -2.05 -6.62 11.72
CA PRO A 50 -2.74 -5.45 12.27
C PRO A 50 -4.24 -5.51 11.99
N GLN A 51 -5.01 -4.74 12.77
CA GLN A 51 -6.46 -4.65 12.57
C GLN A 51 -6.79 -3.77 11.37
N ASP A 52 -7.79 -4.17 10.58
CA ASP A 52 -8.39 -3.27 9.59
C ASP A 52 -9.49 -2.46 10.28
N ILE A 53 -9.35 -1.14 10.29
CA ILE A 53 -10.36 -0.23 10.86
C ILE A 53 -11.22 0.46 9.78
N ARG A 54 -11.06 0.06 8.51
CA ARG A 54 -11.90 0.55 7.42
C ARG A 54 -13.26 -0.14 7.43
N THR A 55 -14.27 0.58 6.96
CA THR A 55 -15.61 0.03 6.77
C THR A 55 -15.57 -1.13 5.78
N ALA A 56 -16.16 -2.25 6.19
CA ALA A 56 -16.33 -3.42 5.35
C ALA A 56 -17.81 -3.71 5.14
N ASP A 57 -18.16 -3.94 3.88
CA ASP A 57 -19.47 -4.42 3.44
C ASP A 57 -19.37 -5.90 3.01
N PRO A 58 -20.04 -6.84 3.72
CA PRO A 58 -20.02 -8.26 3.36
C PRO A 58 -20.82 -8.58 2.09
N THR A 59 -21.73 -7.72 1.64
CA THR A 59 -22.53 -7.97 0.43
C THR A 59 -21.65 -8.00 -0.82
N LEU A 60 -20.60 -7.18 -0.86
CA LEU A 60 -19.60 -7.17 -1.93
C LEU A 60 -18.82 -8.49 -2.06
N ALA A 61 -18.77 -9.32 -1.00
CA ALA A 61 -18.14 -10.63 -1.10
C ALA A 61 -18.91 -11.58 -2.03
N ALA A 62 -20.25 -11.47 -2.05
CA ALA A 62 -21.10 -12.25 -2.95
C ALA A 62 -20.90 -11.83 -4.42
N ASP A 63 -20.81 -10.53 -4.68
CA ASP A 63 -20.49 -9.99 -6.01
C ASP A 63 -19.13 -10.49 -6.50
N ILE A 64 -18.09 -10.38 -5.66
CA ILE A 64 -16.74 -10.84 -6.00
C ILE A 64 -16.71 -12.35 -6.25
N TYR A 65 -17.45 -13.13 -5.48
CA TYR A 65 -17.60 -14.57 -5.71
C TYR A 65 -18.30 -14.87 -7.04
N GLY A 66 -19.31 -14.09 -7.40
CA GLY A 66 -19.99 -14.15 -8.71
C GLY A 66 -19.14 -13.63 -9.88
N GLY A 67 -17.92 -13.13 -9.63
CA GLY A 67 -17.06 -12.54 -10.66
C GLY A 67 -17.44 -11.12 -11.04
N ILE A 68 -18.19 -10.41 -10.19
CA ILE A 68 -18.62 -9.03 -10.37
C ILE A 68 -17.72 -8.12 -9.52
N PHE A 69 -16.99 -7.22 -10.17
CA PHE A 69 -16.03 -6.33 -9.54
C PHE A 69 -16.40 -4.87 -9.78
N THR A 70 -16.93 -4.22 -8.73
CA THR A 70 -17.38 -2.83 -8.76
C THR A 70 -16.35 -1.91 -8.12
N PHE A 71 -15.56 -1.22 -8.94
CA PHE A 71 -14.49 -0.32 -8.49
C PHE A 71 -14.54 1.01 -9.21
N ALA A 72 -14.20 2.09 -8.50
CA ALA A 72 -14.16 3.46 -9.06
C ALA A 72 -15.43 3.83 -9.87
N GLY A 73 -16.61 3.38 -9.41
CA GLY A 73 -17.89 3.63 -10.08
C GLY A 73 -18.15 2.80 -11.35
N GLN A 74 -17.32 1.80 -11.66
CA GLN A 74 -17.44 0.95 -12.84
C GLN A 74 -17.54 -0.53 -12.46
N VAL A 75 -18.34 -1.28 -13.21
CA VAL A 75 -18.59 -2.71 -12.99
C VAL A 75 -17.92 -3.53 -14.08
N VAL A 76 -17.26 -4.61 -13.69
CA VAL A 76 -16.71 -5.62 -14.60
C VAL A 76 -17.20 -6.99 -14.19
N GLU A 77 -17.78 -7.72 -15.14
CA GLU A 77 -18.12 -9.13 -14.97
C GLU A 77 -17.03 -9.97 -15.63
N THR A 78 -16.39 -10.87 -14.87
CA THR A 78 -15.25 -11.63 -15.38
C THR A 78 -15.66 -12.85 -16.22
N GLY A 79 -16.92 -13.30 -16.07
CA GLY A 79 -17.43 -14.49 -16.75
C GLY A 79 -16.67 -15.76 -16.35
N GLY A 80 -16.28 -15.88 -15.08
CA GLY A 80 -15.51 -17.02 -14.55
C GLY A 80 -14.00 -16.97 -14.83
N ARG A 81 -13.52 -15.95 -15.55
CA ARG A 81 -12.08 -15.69 -15.68
C ARG A 81 -11.54 -14.97 -14.45
N SER A 82 -10.22 -14.98 -14.30
CA SER A 82 -9.56 -14.19 -13.28
C SER A 82 -9.75 -12.69 -13.56
N PRO A 83 -10.07 -11.84 -12.56
CA PRO A 83 -10.24 -10.40 -12.78
C PRO A 83 -8.96 -9.72 -13.30
N PHE A 84 -7.80 -10.34 -13.09
CA PHE A 84 -6.50 -9.84 -13.56
C PHE A 84 -6.23 -10.11 -15.05
N GLU A 85 -7.04 -10.95 -15.70
CA GLU A 85 -6.94 -11.27 -17.13
C GLU A 85 -7.92 -10.45 -17.99
N VAL A 86 -8.89 -9.80 -17.34
CA VAL A 86 -9.90 -8.98 -18.02
C VAL A 86 -9.34 -7.57 -18.25
N PRO A 87 -9.47 -6.99 -19.46
CA PRO A 87 -9.08 -5.61 -19.70
C PRO A 87 -9.82 -4.65 -18.76
N PRO A 88 -9.10 -3.81 -17.98
CA PRO A 88 -9.76 -2.91 -17.05
C PRO A 88 -10.47 -1.77 -17.79
N PRO A 89 -11.67 -1.34 -17.34
CA PRO A 89 -12.44 -0.28 -17.98
C PRO A 89 -11.86 1.12 -17.73
N SER A 90 -11.05 1.29 -16.69
CA SER A 90 -10.28 2.51 -16.43
C SER A 90 -9.04 2.24 -15.59
N PRO A 91 -8.07 3.17 -15.57
CA PRO A 91 -6.95 3.13 -14.64
C PRO A 91 -7.40 3.13 -13.16
N GLY A 92 -8.46 3.87 -12.81
CA GLY A 92 -8.98 3.93 -11.45
C GLY A 92 -9.50 2.59 -10.96
N TRP A 93 -10.27 1.89 -11.81
CA TRP A 93 -10.73 0.53 -11.55
C TRP A 93 -9.54 -0.43 -11.36
N ALA A 94 -8.53 -0.35 -12.24
CA ALA A 94 -7.35 -1.21 -12.17
C ALA A 94 -6.52 -0.98 -10.89
N ARG A 95 -6.37 0.27 -10.44
CA ARG A 95 -5.67 0.59 -9.19
C ARG A 95 -6.36 0.00 -7.97
N GLN A 96 -7.70 0.03 -7.93
CA GLN A 96 -8.47 -0.59 -6.82
C GLN A 96 -8.37 -2.11 -6.85
N LEU A 97 -8.51 -2.74 -8.03
CA LEU A 97 -8.32 -4.18 -8.18
C LEU A 97 -6.94 -4.62 -7.65
N HIS A 98 -5.88 -3.99 -8.14
CA HIS A 98 -4.50 -4.33 -7.78
C HIS A 98 -4.08 -3.82 -6.40
N GLY A 99 -4.88 -2.99 -5.73
CA GLY A 99 -4.65 -2.53 -4.37
C GLY A 99 -5.17 -3.50 -3.30
N PHE A 100 -6.01 -4.47 -3.66
CA PHE A 100 -6.55 -5.52 -2.76
C PHE A 100 -7.30 -5.04 -1.52
N GLY A 101 -7.62 -3.74 -1.41
CA GLY A 101 -8.40 -3.22 -0.28
C GLY A 101 -9.77 -3.91 -0.14
N TRP A 102 -10.30 -4.45 -1.24
CA TRP A 102 -11.56 -5.18 -1.28
C TRP A 102 -11.52 -6.52 -0.53
N LEU A 103 -10.35 -7.08 -0.17
CA LEU A 103 -10.26 -8.30 0.64
C LEU A 103 -10.92 -8.17 2.01
N ARG A 104 -11.03 -6.95 2.56
CA ARG A 104 -11.74 -6.69 3.83
C ARG A 104 -13.21 -7.09 3.77
N HIS A 105 -13.83 -7.01 2.59
CA HIS A 105 -15.23 -7.40 2.36
C HIS A 105 -15.40 -8.91 2.51
N LEU A 106 -14.45 -9.69 1.96
CA LEU A 106 -14.43 -11.14 2.09
C LEU A 106 -14.17 -11.56 3.54
N ARG A 107 -13.32 -10.82 4.27
CA ARG A 107 -13.12 -11.05 5.71
C ARG A 107 -14.38 -10.78 6.52
N ALA A 108 -15.12 -9.71 6.21
CA ALA A 108 -16.35 -9.37 6.91
C ALA A 108 -17.48 -10.37 6.66
N ALA A 109 -17.54 -10.97 5.46
CA ALA A 109 -18.52 -11.99 5.14
C ALA A 109 -18.24 -13.36 5.80
N ASP A 110 -16.97 -13.61 6.18
CA ASP A 110 -16.49 -14.82 6.85
C ASP A 110 -16.82 -16.15 6.10
N GLY A 111 -16.38 -17.28 6.62
CA GLY A 111 -16.70 -18.61 6.09
C GLY A 111 -15.67 -19.17 5.10
N ALA A 112 -15.69 -20.51 4.97
CA ALA A 112 -14.70 -21.25 4.19
C ALA A 112 -14.69 -20.87 2.70
N LEU A 113 -15.86 -20.55 2.13
CA LEU A 113 -15.98 -20.12 0.74
C LEU A 113 -15.23 -18.82 0.47
N ASN A 114 -15.42 -17.81 1.34
CA ASN A 114 -14.75 -16.51 1.21
C ASN A 114 -13.23 -16.63 1.42
N ARG A 115 -12.79 -17.50 2.35
CA ARG A 115 -11.35 -17.83 2.51
C ARG A 115 -10.76 -18.47 1.26
N GLN A 116 -11.44 -19.45 0.68
CA GLN A 116 -11.01 -20.11 -0.56
C GLN A 116 -10.96 -19.13 -1.74
N ASN A 117 -11.99 -18.29 -1.89
CA ASN A 117 -12.06 -17.28 -2.94
C ASN A 117 -10.92 -16.25 -2.81
N ALA A 118 -10.72 -15.68 -1.62
CA ALA A 118 -9.63 -14.76 -1.33
C ALA A 118 -8.27 -15.37 -1.67
N ARG A 119 -8.04 -16.62 -1.25
CA ARG A 119 -6.79 -17.35 -1.52
C ARG A 119 -6.59 -17.60 -3.02
N ALA A 120 -7.64 -17.97 -3.74
CA ALA A 120 -7.58 -18.18 -5.19
C ALA A 120 -7.21 -16.88 -5.91
N LEU A 121 -7.87 -15.76 -5.60
CA LEU A 121 -7.57 -14.46 -6.21
C LEU A 121 -6.14 -13.98 -5.92
N VAL A 122 -5.64 -14.19 -4.70
CA VAL A 122 -4.24 -13.90 -4.35
C VAL A 122 -3.28 -14.84 -5.10
N ALA A 123 -3.62 -16.13 -5.21
CA ALA A 123 -2.81 -17.10 -5.95
C ALA A 123 -2.68 -16.74 -7.43
N ASP A 124 -3.80 -16.33 -8.05
CA ASP A 124 -3.88 -15.88 -9.43
C ASP A 124 -3.00 -14.66 -9.66
N TRP A 125 -3.11 -13.64 -8.81
CA TRP A 125 -2.27 -12.45 -8.92
C TRP A 125 -0.78 -12.79 -8.78
N ILE A 126 -0.41 -13.68 -7.84
CA ILE A 126 0.98 -14.14 -7.69
C ILE A 126 1.46 -14.84 -8.97
N ALA A 127 0.62 -15.65 -9.60
CA ALA A 127 0.95 -16.35 -10.85
C ALA A 127 1.09 -15.37 -12.03
N GLN A 128 0.31 -14.29 -12.03
CA GLN A 128 0.25 -13.30 -13.10
C GLN A 128 1.12 -12.06 -12.85
N GLU A 129 1.85 -11.99 -11.73
CA GLU A 129 2.65 -10.82 -11.31
C GLU A 129 3.56 -10.32 -12.44
N ALA A 130 4.19 -11.21 -13.21
CA ALA A 130 5.08 -10.84 -14.31
C ALA A 130 4.37 -10.17 -15.51
N LYS A 131 3.06 -10.41 -15.68
CA LYS A 131 2.22 -9.84 -16.74
C LYS A 131 1.40 -8.65 -16.27
N ALA A 132 1.45 -8.32 -14.97
CA ALA A 132 0.64 -7.25 -14.40
C ALA A 132 1.00 -5.89 -15.05
N PRO A 133 0.01 -5.00 -15.26
CA PRO A 133 0.25 -3.70 -15.87
C PRO A 133 1.17 -2.83 -15.00
N ALA A 134 1.86 -1.87 -15.61
CA ALA A 134 2.77 -0.97 -14.90
C ALA A 134 2.11 -0.24 -13.72
N LEU A 135 0.82 0.11 -13.85
CA LEU A 135 0.03 0.74 -12.79
C LEU A 135 -0.07 -0.11 -11.52
N ALA A 136 -0.01 -1.45 -11.62
CA ALA A 136 -0.05 -2.34 -10.46
C ALA A 136 1.20 -2.21 -9.58
N PHE A 137 2.25 -1.58 -10.11
CA PHE A 137 3.52 -1.30 -9.44
C PHE A 137 3.74 0.18 -9.14
N GLU A 138 2.74 1.04 -9.38
CA GLU A 138 2.74 2.39 -8.83
C GLU A 138 2.91 2.30 -7.30
N PRO A 139 3.75 3.15 -6.68
CA PRO A 139 4.08 3.03 -5.25
C PRO A 139 2.86 3.00 -4.34
N GLU A 140 1.85 3.82 -4.62
CA GLU A 140 0.59 3.85 -3.87
C GLU A 140 -0.18 2.53 -3.98
N VAL A 141 -0.32 1.97 -5.18
CA VAL A 141 -1.03 0.70 -5.41
C VAL A 141 -0.28 -0.46 -4.75
N LEU A 142 1.05 -0.47 -4.88
CA LEU A 142 1.90 -1.49 -4.28
C LEU A 142 1.88 -1.40 -2.74
N ALA A 143 1.91 -0.19 -2.17
CA ALA A 143 1.81 0.03 -0.73
C ALA A 143 0.46 -0.45 -0.18
N ARG A 144 -0.65 -0.07 -0.82
CA ARG A 144 -1.99 -0.56 -0.47
C ARG A 144 -2.08 -2.07 -0.52
N ARG A 145 -1.53 -2.70 -1.56
CA ARG A 145 -1.53 -4.17 -1.68
C ARG A 145 -0.74 -4.84 -0.56
N VAL A 146 0.43 -4.31 -0.20
CA VAL A 146 1.24 -4.83 0.92
C VAL A 146 0.46 -4.73 2.23
N LEU A 147 -0.13 -3.56 2.53
CA LEU A 147 -0.95 -3.33 3.72
C LEU A 147 -2.16 -4.27 3.77
N ALA A 148 -2.92 -4.35 2.68
CA ALA A 148 -4.08 -5.24 2.56
C ALA A 148 -3.68 -6.71 2.75
N TRP A 149 -2.58 -7.17 2.15
CA TRP A 149 -2.14 -8.56 2.29
C TRP A 149 -1.69 -8.91 3.71
N ILE A 150 -1.04 -7.99 4.41
CA ILE A 150 -0.62 -8.19 5.81
C ILE A 150 -1.84 -8.21 6.72
N THR A 151 -2.69 -7.19 6.63
CA THR A 151 -3.89 -7.02 7.44
C THR A 151 -4.88 -8.16 7.23
N GLN A 152 -5.06 -8.60 5.99
CA GLN A 152 -5.96 -9.70 5.61
C GLN A 152 -5.27 -11.07 5.61
N SER A 153 -4.04 -11.18 6.11
CA SER A 153 -3.33 -12.46 6.17
C SER A 153 -4.06 -13.57 6.94
N PRO A 154 -4.85 -13.31 8.02
CA PRO A 154 -5.65 -14.36 8.64
C PRO A 154 -6.65 -14.98 7.65
N LEU A 155 -7.40 -14.16 6.89
CA LEU A 155 -8.32 -14.63 5.85
C LEU A 155 -7.60 -15.45 4.77
N ILE A 156 -6.43 -14.99 4.31
CA ILE A 156 -5.70 -15.57 3.18
C ILE A 156 -5.00 -16.89 3.56
N LEU A 157 -4.44 -16.95 4.78
CA LEU A 157 -3.49 -17.99 5.21
C LEU A 157 -4.09 -19.04 6.14
N GLU A 158 -5.24 -18.77 6.76
CA GLU A 158 -5.98 -19.80 7.50
C GLU A 158 -6.26 -21.00 6.59
N ASP A 159 -5.99 -22.22 7.07
CA ASP A 159 -6.08 -23.49 6.31
C ASP A 159 -5.28 -23.56 5.00
N ALA A 160 -4.35 -22.63 4.76
CA ALA A 160 -3.54 -22.65 3.55
C ALA A 160 -2.44 -23.72 3.61
N ASP A 161 -2.21 -24.41 2.49
CA ASP A 161 -1.11 -25.35 2.40
C ASP A 161 0.26 -24.67 2.49
N ARG A 162 1.29 -25.45 2.84
CA ARG A 162 2.65 -24.95 3.02
C ARG A 162 3.28 -24.40 1.73
N ALA A 163 2.87 -24.90 0.56
CA ALA A 163 3.39 -24.44 -0.72
C ALA A 163 2.84 -23.05 -1.07
N PHE A 164 1.54 -22.82 -0.89
CA PHE A 164 0.90 -21.52 -1.01
C PHE A 164 1.48 -20.53 -0.02
N TYR A 165 1.58 -20.89 1.27
CA TYR A 165 2.17 -20.02 2.30
C TYR A 165 3.57 -19.51 1.91
N ARG A 166 4.44 -20.42 1.42
CA ARG A 166 5.78 -20.05 0.92
C ARG A 166 5.75 -19.20 -0.33
N ARG A 167 4.78 -19.40 -1.25
CA ARG A 167 4.62 -18.55 -2.46
C ARG A 167 4.16 -17.14 -2.07
N PHE A 168 3.19 -17.05 -1.17
CA PHE A 168 2.66 -15.81 -0.62
C PHE A 168 3.78 -14.99 0.04
N LEU A 169 4.52 -15.56 1.00
CA LEU A 169 5.60 -14.84 1.69
C LEU A 169 6.70 -14.37 0.73
N ARG A 170 7.08 -15.19 -0.25
CA ARG A 170 8.07 -14.80 -1.27
C ARG A 170 7.58 -13.61 -2.11
N SER A 171 6.30 -13.59 -2.49
CA SER A 171 5.71 -12.48 -3.22
C SER A 171 5.63 -11.22 -2.35
N LEU A 172 5.14 -11.33 -1.11
CA LEU A 172 5.06 -10.21 -0.16
C LEU A 172 6.44 -9.56 0.06
N VAL A 173 7.48 -10.36 0.30
CA VAL A 173 8.86 -9.84 0.45
C VAL A 173 9.36 -9.16 -0.82
N ARG A 174 9.06 -9.71 -2.00
CA ARG A 174 9.42 -9.09 -3.28
C ARG A 174 8.80 -7.71 -3.43
N GLN A 175 7.53 -7.58 -3.04
CA GLN A 175 6.78 -6.33 -3.07
C GLN A 175 7.33 -5.30 -2.07
N VAL A 176 7.62 -5.70 -0.83
CA VAL A 176 8.25 -4.84 0.18
C VAL A 176 9.63 -4.37 -0.28
N ARG A 177 10.44 -5.26 -0.89
CA ARG A 177 11.74 -4.88 -1.49
C ARG A 177 11.56 -3.87 -2.61
N ARG A 178 10.56 -4.06 -3.47
CA ARG A 178 10.26 -3.12 -4.55
C ARG A 178 9.88 -1.74 -4.00
N LEU A 179 9.05 -1.64 -2.96
CA LEU A 179 8.76 -0.37 -2.29
C LEU A 179 10.03 0.31 -1.74
N ARG A 180 10.89 -0.46 -1.07
CA ARG A 180 12.15 0.07 -0.51
C ARG A 180 13.08 0.63 -1.56
N ILE A 181 13.19 -0.04 -2.71
CA ILE A 181 14.01 0.39 -3.84
C ILE A 181 13.39 1.60 -4.54
N ARG A 182 12.08 1.55 -4.79
CA ARG A 182 11.32 2.55 -5.56
C ARG A 182 10.91 3.79 -4.79
N PHE A 183 11.20 3.84 -3.50
CA PHE A 183 10.75 4.94 -2.67
C PHE A 183 11.20 6.31 -3.18
N LEU A 184 12.41 6.43 -3.72
CA LEU A 184 12.91 7.70 -4.29
C LEU A 184 12.26 8.05 -5.65
N ASP A 185 11.57 7.09 -6.25
CA ASP A 185 10.80 7.25 -7.48
C ASP A 185 9.32 7.53 -7.18
N ALA A 186 8.90 7.46 -5.91
CA ALA A 186 7.51 7.72 -5.54
C ALA A 186 7.15 9.19 -5.75
N PRO A 187 5.94 9.49 -6.28
CA PRO A 187 5.45 10.85 -6.29
C PRO A 187 5.51 11.45 -4.89
N ASP A 188 5.95 12.70 -4.82
CA ASP A 188 6.05 13.42 -3.56
C ASP A 188 4.68 13.52 -2.88
N GLY A 189 4.65 13.46 -1.55
CA GLY A 189 3.43 13.45 -0.75
C GLY A 189 2.92 12.05 -0.42
N TYR A 190 1.59 11.89 -0.48
CA TYR A 190 0.88 10.73 0.05
C TYR A 190 1.43 9.37 -0.42
N PRO A 191 1.74 9.14 -1.71
CA PRO A 191 2.29 7.85 -2.16
C PRO A 191 3.61 7.48 -1.46
N GLN A 192 4.46 8.46 -1.19
CA GLN A 192 5.73 8.26 -0.51
C GLN A 192 5.53 7.94 0.98
N LEU A 193 4.66 8.68 1.67
CA LEU A 193 4.34 8.42 3.07
C LEU A 193 3.67 7.06 3.25
N LEU A 194 2.70 6.72 2.40
CA LEU A 194 2.04 5.41 2.41
C LEU A 194 3.03 4.27 2.17
N SER A 195 4.01 4.48 1.29
CA SER A 195 5.09 3.50 1.07
C SER A 195 5.95 3.30 2.33
N SER A 196 6.27 4.36 3.08
CA SER A 196 6.96 4.26 4.38
C SER A 196 6.13 3.48 5.40
N ILE A 197 4.83 3.76 5.49
CA ILE A 197 3.89 3.06 6.37
C ILE A 197 3.86 1.57 6.04
N ALA A 198 3.66 1.22 4.76
CA ALA A 198 3.61 -0.18 4.31
C ALA A 198 4.91 -0.95 4.61
N VAL A 199 6.08 -0.30 4.46
CA VAL A 199 7.36 -0.95 4.79
C VAL A 199 7.52 -1.13 6.31
N ALA A 200 7.11 -0.16 7.12
CA ALA A 200 7.15 -0.26 8.58
C ALA A 200 6.21 -1.37 9.09
N GLU A 201 4.99 -1.43 8.56
CA GLU A 201 4.00 -2.45 8.92
C GLU A 201 4.47 -3.85 8.52
N ALA A 202 5.02 -4.01 7.30
CA ALA A 202 5.62 -5.26 6.87
C ALA A 202 6.78 -5.69 7.77
N ALA A 203 7.64 -4.75 8.17
CA ALA A 203 8.76 -5.02 9.05
C ALA A 203 8.31 -5.52 10.43
N LEU A 204 7.24 -4.94 10.99
CA LEU A 204 6.68 -5.36 12.27
C LEU A 204 5.98 -6.72 12.18
N SER A 205 5.36 -7.00 11.02
CA SER A 205 4.55 -8.19 10.81
C SER A 205 5.34 -9.45 10.43
N MET A 206 6.57 -9.29 9.95
CA MET A 206 7.44 -10.41 9.55
C MET A 206 8.43 -10.79 10.66
N ASP A 207 8.65 -12.09 10.86
CA ASP A 207 9.61 -12.57 11.86
C ASP A 207 11.07 -12.20 11.51
N GLY A 208 11.91 -12.02 12.54
CA GLY A 208 13.36 -11.80 12.38
C GLY A 208 13.78 -10.48 11.73
N GLN A 209 12.89 -9.48 11.64
CA GLN A 209 13.13 -8.24 10.89
C GLN A 209 13.63 -7.04 11.72
N SER A 210 14.26 -7.25 12.89
CA SER A 210 14.60 -6.15 13.82
C SER A 210 15.42 -5.01 13.21
N ARG A 211 16.32 -5.30 12.26
CA ARG A 211 17.07 -4.26 11.52
C ARG A 211 16.15 -3.46 10.59
N LEU A 212 15.24 -4.14 9.89
CA LEU A 212 14.30 -3.50 8.98
C LEU A 212 13.30 -2.66 9.76
N VAL A 213 12.83 -3.12 10.94
CA VAL A 213 11.97 -2.33 11.83
C VAL A 213 12.64 -1.00 12.15
N ARG A 214 13.87 -1.00 12.68
CA ARG A 214 14.58 0.27 13.00
C ARG A 214 14.74 1.19 11.79
N GLN A 215 15.11 0.65 10.64
CA GLN A 215 15.29 1.43 9.41
C GLN A 215 13.97 2.02 8.90
N ALA A 216 12.89 1.24 8.95
CA ALA A 216 11.57 1.65 8.50
C ALA A 216 10.95 2.67 9.45
N SER A 217 11.09 2.48 10.77
CA SER A 217 10.65 3.44 11.79
C SER A 217 11.31 4.80 11.57
N HIS A 218 12.64 4.84 11.47
CA HIS A 218 13.36 6.10 11.25
C HIS A 218 12.93 6.80 9.96
N ARG A 219 12.73 6.05 8.87
CA ARG A 219 12.27 6.62 7.60
C ARG A 219 10.83 7.13 7.68
N LEU A 220 9.96 6.40 8.37
CA LEU A 220 8.59 6.83 8.60
C LEU A 220 8.57 8.13 9.41
N ASP A 221 9.41 8.27 10.43
CA ASP A 221 9.53 9.49 11.22
C ASP A 221 9.87 10.70 10.33
N LEU A 222 10.87 10.56 9.44
CA LEU A 222 11.25 11.62 8.49
C LEU A 222 10.09 12.02 7.56
N GLU A 223 9.32 11.07 7.04
CA GLU A 223 8.17 11.41 6.18
C GLU A 223 7.00 12.00 6.98
N LEU A 224 6.75 11.55 8.21
CA LEU A 224 5.71 12.12 9.06
C LEU A 224 6.03 13.56 9.44
N GLU A 225 7.28 13.84 9.83
CA GLU A 225 7.74 15.18 10.17
C GLU A 225 7.67 16.14 8.97
N ARG A 226 7.93 15.62 7.77
CA ARG A 226 7.88 16.41 6.54
C ARG A 226 6.46 16.65 6.04
N GLN A 227 5.59 15.64 6.12
CA GLN A 227 4.30 15.64 5.44
C GLN A 227 3.10 15.95 6.35
N VAL A 228 3.23 15.78 7.68
CA VAL A 228 2.19 16.12 8.66
C VAL A 228 2.56 17.42 9.36
N LEU A 229 1.88 18.48 8.94
CA LEU A 229 2.13 19.85 9.36
C LEU A 229 1.83 20.08 10.86
N PRO A 230 2.31 21.19 11.46
CA PRO A 230 2.08 21.50 12.87
C PRO A 230 0.60 21.65 13.26
N ASP A 231 -0.29 21.95 12.32
CA ASP A 231 -1.74 22.00 12.52
C ASP A 231 -2.42 20.62 12.40
N GLY A 232 -1.69 19.59 11.98
CA GLY A 232 -2.21 18.24 11.72
C GLY A 232 -2.70 18.02 10.29
N GLY A 233 -2.58 19.01 9.41
CA GLY A 233 -2.87 18.89 8.00
C GLY A 233 -1.78 18.12 7.25
N HIS A 234 -2.15 17.48 6.14
CA HIS A 234 -1.19 16.89 5.22
C HIS A 234 -0.69 17.95 4.21
N ILE A 235 0.56 17.84 3.73
CA ILE A 235 1.15 18.81 2.78
C ILE A 235 0.37 18.99 1.48
N SER A 236 -0.41 18.00 1.06
CA SER A 236 -1.30 18.10 -0.11
C SER A 236 -2.49 19.03 0.11
N ARG A 237 -2.80 19.38 1.37
CA ARG A 237 -4.01 20.11 1.78
C ARG A 237 -5.31 19.46 1.30
N ASN A 238 -5.26 18.17 0.97
CA ASN A 238 -6.42 17.36 0.68
C ASN A 238 -6.83 16.69 2.00
N PRO A 239 -8.03 17.00 2.53
CA PRO A 239 -8.46 16.45 3.81
C PRO A 239 -8.66 14.93 3.74
N GLY A 240 -9.05 14.36 2.59
CA GLY A 240 -9.22 12.91 2.41
C GLY A 240 -7.96 12.11 2.70
N VAL A 241 -6.79 12.70 2.44
CA VAL A 241 -5.50 12.08 2.79
C VAL A 241 -5.36 11.87 4.30
N ILE A 242 -5.93 12.74 5.13
CA ILE A 242 -5.88 12.59 6.59
C ILE A 242 -6.64 11.34 7.03
N LEU A 243 -7.82 11.10 6.45
CA LEU A 243 -8.60 9.90 6.71
C LEU A 243 -7.82 8.65 6.29
N GLU A 244 -7.31 8.63 5.06
CA GLU A 244 -6.53 7.50 4.53
C GLU A 244 -5.29 7.20 5.38
N LEU A 245 -4.56 8.22 5.82
CA LEU A 245 -3.39 8.04 6.67
C LEU A 245 -3.76 7.54 8.07
N LEU A 246 -4.78 8.12 8.71
CA LEU A 246 -5.22 7.66 10.03
C LEU A 246 -5.69 6.21 10.02
N THR A 247 -6.31 5.75 8.92
CA THR A 247 -6.70 4.35 8.76
C THR A 247 -5.54 3.37 8.75
N GLU A 248 -4.31 3.82 8.45
CA GLU A 248 -3.10 2.98 8.51
C GLU A 248 -2.26 3.26 9.76
N LEU A 249 -2.12 4.52 10.18
CA LEU A 249 -1.26 4.92 11.30
C LEU A 249 -1.79 4.42 12.65
N LEU A 250 -3.11 4.32 12.82
CA LEU A 250 -3.72 3.81 14.06
C LEU A 250 -3.46 2.30 14.25
N PRO A 251 -3.73 1.41 13.27
CA PRO A 251 -3.29 0.01 13.33
C PRO A 251 -1.78 -0.14 13.46
N LEU A 252 -0.99 0.69 12.77
CA LEU A 252 0.47 0.65 12.86
C LEU A 252 0.95 0.95 14.29
N LYS A 253 0.37 1.96 14.96
CA LYS A 253 0.65 2.28 16.36
C LYS A 253 0.37 1.07 17.27
N GLN A 254 -0.73 0.36 17.04
CA GLN A 254 -1.07 -0.86 17.78
C GLN A 254 -0.10 -2.01 17.47
N ALA A 255 0.37 -2.13 16.22
CA ALA A 255 1.32 -3.16 15.81
C ALA A 255 2.67 -3.05 16.55
N TYR A 256 3.16 -1.84 16.83
CA TYR A 256 4.32 -1.63 17.70
C TYR A 256 4.07 -2.22 19.10
N ALA A 257 2.94 -1.88 19.72
CA ALA A 257 2.59 -2.38 21.05
C ALA A 257 2.46 -3.91 21.08
N ALA A 258 1.84 -4.52 20.06
CA ALA A 258 1.72 -5.97 19.91
C ALA A 258 3.09 -6.68 19.75
N ARG A 259 4.11 -5.95 19.28
CA ARG A 259 5.50 -6.44 19.18
C ARG A 259 6.34 -6.13 20.42
N GLY A 260 5.75 -5.53 21.47
CA GLY A 260 6.48 -5.10 22.67
C GLY A 260 7.44 -3.94 22.40
N LEU A 261 7.15 -3.14 21.38
CA LEU A 261 7.94 -1.98 20.98
C LEU A 261 7.16 -0.69 21.25
N SER A 262 7.87 0.38 21.58
CA SER A 262 7.25 1.71 21.69
C SER A 262 7.22 2.40 20.33
N PRO A 263 6.06 2.95 19.91
CA PRO A 263 5.98 3.91 18.81
C PRO A 263 6.93 5.10 19.01
N SER A 264 7.44 5.67 17.92
CA SER A 264 8.23 6.91 17.97
C SER A 264 7.38 8.11 18.37
N ALA A 265 8.02 9.16 18.88
CA ALA A 265 7.35 10.43 19.18
C ALA A 265 6.78 11.10 17.92
N ALA A 266 7.45 10.94 16.76
CA ALA A 266 6.95 11.45 15.48
C ALA A 266 5.62 10.78 15.08
N LEU A 267 5.52 9.45 15.22
CA LEU A 267 4.28 8.71 14.97
C LEU A 267 3.15 9.13 15.90
N LEU A 268 3.42 9.17 17.21
CA LEU A 268 2.43 9.58 18.21
C LEU A 268 1.96 11.03 17.97
N GLY A 269 2.90 11.95 17.79
CA GLY A 269 2.62 13.36 17.55
C GLY A 269 1.86 13.59 16.23
N ALA A 270 2.18 12.86 15.17
CA ALA A 270 1.43 12.96 13.91
C ALA A 270 -0.03 12.53 14.11
N VAL A 271 -0.28 11.38 14.74
CA VAL A 271 -1.64 10.91 15.04
C VAL A 271 -2.38 11.93 15.92
N ASP A 272 -1.76 12.42 16.98
CA ASP A 272 -2.37 13.35 17.93
C ASP A 272 -2.76 14.69 17.28
N ARG A 273 -1.97 15.17 16.31
CA ARG A 273 -2.30 16.38 15.52
C ARG A 273 -3.34 16.12 14.44
N MET A 274 -3.31 14.97 13.78
CA MET A 274 -4.25 14.63 12.70
C MET A 274 -5.67 14.40 13.20
N MET A 275 -5.85 13.87 14.42
CA MET A 275 -7.16 13.61 15.02
C MET A 275 -8.06 14.87 15.16
N PRO A 276 -7.61 16.02 15.72
CA PRO A 276 -8.38 17.25 15.72
C PRO A 276 -8.56 17.83 14.31
N MET A 277 -7.58 17.71 13.42
CA MET A 277 -7.71 18.17 12.03
C MET A 277 -8.80 17.38 11.27
N LEU A 278 -8.93 16.07 11.51
CA LEU A 278 -10.04 15.26 11.01
C LEU A 278 -11.40 15.82 11.48
N ARG A 279 -11.50 16.23 12.74
CA ARG A 279 -12.74 16.83 13.27
C ARG A 279 -13.02 18.21 12.65
N PHE A 280 -11.98 18.99 12.37
CA PHE A 280 -12.10 20.31 11.74
C PHE A 280 -12.74 20.23 10.34
N PHE A 281 -12.37 19.22 9.53
CA PHE A 281 -12.92 19.05 8.19
C PHE A 281 -14.30 18.38 8.14
N ARG A 282 -14.87 17.98 9.29
CA ARG A 282 -16.18 17.34 9.34
C ARG A 282 -17.28 18.39 9.54
N HIS A 283 -18.25 18.41 8.64
CA HIS A 283 -19.45 19.22 8.73
C HIS A 283 -20.40 18.70 9.83
N SER A 284 -21.41 19.49 10.20
CA SER A 284 -22.38 19.14 11.24
C SER A 284 -23.25 17.94 10.89
N ASP A 285 -23.45 17.67 9.60
CA ASP A 285 -24.15 16.50 9.06
C ASP A 285 -23.27 15.23 9.00
N GLY A 286 -22.00 15.34 9.39
CA GLY A 286 -21.03 14.25 9.33
C GLY A 286 -20.33 14.10 7.97
N ALA A 287 -20.72 14.88 6.96
CA ALA A 287 -20.00 14.95 5.69
C ALA A 287 -18.60 15.54 5.88
N PHE A 288 -17.72 15.25 4.93
CA PHE A 288 -16.32 15.67 4.99
C PHE A 288 -16.01 16.71 3.91
N GLY A 289 -15.18 17.70 4.23
CA GLY A 289 -14.84 18.78 3.32
C GLY A 289 -14.23 18.26 2.02
N GLN A 290 -14.75 18.74 0.88
CA GLN A 290 -14.32 18.32 -0.45
C GLN A 290 -13.35 19.35 -1.06
N PHE A 291 -12.09 19.30 -0.63
CA PHE A 291 -11.04 20.22 -1.08
C PHE A 291 -9.89 19.47 -1.77
N ASN A 292 -9.27 20.11 -2.76
CA ASN A 292 -8.02 19.67 -3.39
C ASN A 292 -8.02 18.19 -3.86
N GLY A 293 -9.08 17.78 -4.56
CA GLY A 293 -9.17 16.47 -5.22
C GLY A 293 -9.76 15.35 -4.36
N MET A 294 -10.67 15.68 -3.44
CA MET A 294 -11.67 14.75 -2.89
C MET A 294 -12.74 14.43 -3.93
#